data_AF-X0YNK7-F1
#
_entry.id   AF-X0YNK7-F1
#
_cell.length_a   1.000
_cell.length_b   1.000
_cell.length_c   1.000
_cell.angle_alpha   90.00
_cell.angle_beta   90.00
_cell.angle_gamma   90.00
#
_symmetry.space_group_name_H-M   'P 1'
#
loop_
_entity.id
_entity.type
_entity.pdbx_description
1 polymer ?
#
loop_
_entity_poly.entity_id
_entity_poly.type
_entity_poly.pdbx_seq_one_letter_code
_entity_poly.pdbx_strand_id
1 'polypeptide(L)'
;KSFGFNLPFIGGVRLKDKAIFIRQLATMLDAGIPMSEALEVIVSQTKNSQLEEMLEDVRKGVEGGASLSKALADHPSVFDKIFVAVVSAGEESGKLPEVLLQLAEELEKEEDFNAKLRASMVYPT
;
A
#
# COMPACT_ATOMS: atom_id res chain seq x y z
N LYS A 1 -1.98 30.63 -26.28
CA LYS A 1 -1.09 29.47 -26.00
C LYS A 1 -1.25 29.15 -24.52
N SER A 2 -2.03 28.11 -24.19
CA SER A 2 -2.25 27.68 -22.80
C SER A 2 -0.99 26.99 -22.30
N PHE A 3 -0.39 27.49 -21.23
CA PHE A 3 0.74 26.86 -20.54
C PHE A 3 0.19 25.72 -19.69
N GLY A 4 0.26 24.50 -20.22
CA GLY A 4 -0.03 23.28 -19.47
C GLY A 4 1.10 23.04 -18.47
N PHE A 5 0.86 23.42 -17.22
CA PHE A 5 1.73 23.07 -16.09
C PHE A 5 1.39 21.63 -15.69
N ASN A 6 2.01 20.65 -16.34
CA ASN A 6 1.96 19.26 -15.90
C ASN A 6 3.00 19.11 -14.79
N LEU A 7 2.56 19.11 -13.52
CA LEU A 7 3.39 18.81 -12.37
C LEU A 7 3.22 17.31 -12.05
N PRO A 8 4.14 16.43 -12.50
CA PRO A 8 4.01 14.98 -12.29
C PRO A 8 4.15 14.54 -10.82
N PHE A 9 4.23 15.47 -9.87
CA PHE A 9 4.56 15.21 -8.46
C PHE A 9 3.56 15.79 -7.44
N ILE A 10 2.40 16.33 -7.85
CA ILE A 10 1.40 16.90 -6.92
C ILE A 10 0.41 15.84 -6.36
N GLY A 11 0.42 14.61 -6.87
CA GLY A 11 -0.25 13.47 -6.24
C GLY A 11 0.81 12.54 -5.67
N GLY A 12 0.76 12.25 -4.37
CA GLY A 12 1.46 11.10 -3.80
C GLY A 12 0.42 10.04 -3.46
N VAL A 13 0.86 8.80 -3.24
CA VAL A 13 -0.02 7.80 -2.62
C VAL A 13 -0.35 8.27 -1.20
N ARG A 14 -1.63 8.49 -0.91
CA ARG A 14 -2.06 8.93 0.41
C ARG A 14 -1.97 7.77 1.39
N LEU A 15 -1.73 8.06 2.66
CA LEU A 15 -1.71 7.07 3.74
C LEU A 15 -3.00 6.22 3.74
N LYS A 16 -4.17 6.85 3.57
CA LYS A 16 -5.45 6.15 3.40
C LYS A 16 -5.46 5.13 2.25
N ASP A 17 -4.93 5.49 1.08
CA ASP A 17 -4.94 4.59 -0.08
C ASP A 17 -3.99 3.40 0.17
N LYS A 18 -2.83 3.65 0.80
CA LYS A 18 -1.89 2.61 1.26
C LYS A 18 -2.52 1.69 2.31
N ALA A 19 -3.23 2.23 3.30
CA ALA A 19 -3.90 1.46 4.34
C ALA A 19 -4.96 0.52 3.74
N ILE A 20 -5.77 1.02 2.81
CA ILE A 20 -6.79 0.23 2.10
C ILE A 20 -6.13 -0.91 1.31
N PHE A 21 -5.07 -0.63 0.56
CA PHE A 21 -4.32 -1.67 -0.17
C PHE A 21 -3.84 -2.79 0.75
N ILE A 22 -3.14 -2.43 1.84
CA ILE A 22 -2.58 -3.42 2.77
C ILE A 22 -3.69 -4.21 3.48
N ARG A 23 -4.80 -3.54 3.85
CA ARG A 23 -5.97 -4.22 4.44
C ARG A 23 -6.58 -5.22 3.46
N GLN A 24 -6.81 -4.83 2.21
CA GLN A 24 -7.40 -5.71 1.20
C GLN A 24 -6.50 -6.92 0.93
N LEU A 25 -5.19 -6.69 0.78
CA LEU A 25 -4.23 -7.77 0.56
C LEU A 25 -4.20 -8.73 1.76
N ALA A 26 -4.11 -8.19 2.99
CA ALA A 26 -4.12 -8.99 4.20
C ALA A 26 -5.38 -9.88 4.30
N THR A 27 -6.56 -9.30 4.07
CA THR A 27 -7.83 -10.05 4.12
C THR A 27 -7.91 -11.15 3.07
N MET A 28 -7.44 -10.90 1.85
CA MET A 28 -7.46 -11.90 0.79
C MET A 28 -6.50 -13.06 1.08
N LEU A 29 -5.28 -12.74 1.52
CA LEU A 29 -4.29 -13.77 1.85
C LEU A 29 -4.70 -14.59 3.08
N ASP A 30 -5.30 -13.95 4.10
CA ASP A 30 -5.87 -14.64 5.26
C ASP A 30 -7.01 -15.60 4.87
N ALA A 31 -7.80 -15.22 3.85
CA ALA A 31 -8.82 -16.09 3.27
C ALA A 31 -8.26 -17.21 2.36
N GLY A 32 -6.93 -17.30 2.21
CA GLY A 32 -6.25 -18.32 1.39
C GLY A 32 -6.26 -18.02 -0.11
N ILE A 33 -6.62 -16.79 -0.51
CA ILE A 33 -6.53 -16.38 -1.92
C ILE A 33 -5.06 -16.25 -2.31
N PRO A 34 -4.63 -16.80 -3.46
CA PRO A 34 -3.26 -16.67 -3.93
C PRO A 34 -2.82 -15.21 -4.12
N MET A 35 -1.55 -14.91 -3.81
CA MET A 35 -0.96 -13.55 -3.90
C MET A 35 -1.18 -12.88 -5.25
N SER A 36 -0.92 -13.59 -6.34
CA SER A 36 -1.06 -13.04 -7.70
C SER A 36 -2.50 -12.65 -8.01
N GLU A 37 -3.47 -13.48 -7.62
CA GLU A 37 -4.90 -13.22 -7.80
C GLU A 37 -5.36 -12.05 -6.92
N ALA A 38 -4.92 -12.00 -5.66
CA ALA A 38 -5.23 -10.89 -4.77
C ALA A 38 -4.72 -9.55 -5.33
N LEU A 39 -3.48 -9.51 -5.82
CA LEU A 39 -2.90 -8.32 -6.43
C LEU A 39 -3.64 -7.92 -7.71
N GLU A 40 -4.00 -8.86 -8.58
CA GLU A 40 -4.80 -8.59 -9.79
C GLU A 40 -6.13 -7.92 -9.44
N VAL A 41 -6.86 -8.48 -8.46
CA VAL A 41 -8.14 -7.94 -8.03
C VAL A 41 -7.97 -6.52 -7.45
N ILE A 42 -6.97 -6.29 -6.60
CA ILE A 42 -6.75 -4.98 -5.97
C ILE A 42 -6.34 -3.93 -7.01
N VAL A 43 -5.46 -4.26 -7.96
CA VAL A 43 -5.09 -3.36 -9.06
C VAL A 43 -6.34 -2.91 -9.82
N SER A 44 -7.22 -3.86 -10.21
CA SER A 44 -8.44 -3.55 -10.97
C SER A 44 -9.45 -2.66 -10.23
N GLN A 45 -9.37 -2.59 -8.90
CA GLN A 45 -10.25 -1.80 -8.05
C GLN A 45 -9.63 -0.47 -7.60
N THR A 46 -8.34 -0.27 -7.86
CA THR A 46 -7.60 0.91 -7.41
C THR A 46 -7.98 2.12 -8.25
N LYS A 47 -8.48 3.17 -7.59
CA LYS A 47 -8.92 4.42 -8.27
C LYS A 47 -7.82 5.46 -8.41
N ASN A 48 -6.79 5.39 -7.58
CA ASN A 48 -5.66 6.31 -7.62
C ASN A 48 -4.69 5.80 -8.70
N SER A 49 -4.59 6.49 -9.83
CA SER A 49 -3.80 6.04 -10.98
C SER A 49 -2.32 5.83 -10.66
N GLN A 50 -1.75 6.60 -9.73
CA GLN A 50 -0.35 6.43 -9.32
C GLN A 50 -0.16 5.19 -8.44
N LEU A 51 -1.14 4.91 -7.57
CA LEU A 51 -1.15 3.67 -6.80
C LEU A 51 -1.37 2.47 -7.72
N GLU A 52 -2.29 2.58 -8.69
CA GLU A 52 -2.58 1.53 -9.67
C GLU A 52 -1.34 1.18 -10.49
N GLU A 53 -0.64 2.17 -11.05
CA GLU A 53 0.60 1.96 -11.80
C GLU A 53 1.69 1.30 -10.96
N MET A 54 1.84 1.72 -9.70
CA MET A 54 2.78 1.11 -8.77
C MET A 54 2.39 -0.33 -8.42
N LEU A 55 1.11 -0.61 -8.14
CA LEU A 55 0.65 -1.96 -7.81
C LEU A 55 0.72 -2.90 -9.01
N GLU A 56 0.57 -2.39 -10.23
CA GLU A 56 0.80 -3.14 -11.46
C GLU A 56 2.27 -3.59 -11.58
N ASP A 57 3.23 -2.73 -11.21
CA ASP A 57 4.65 -3.08 -11.16
C ASP A 57 4.93 -4.14 -10.08
N VAL A 58 4.36 -3.96 -8.88
CA VAL A 58 4.43 -4.94 -7.79
C VAL A 58 3.86 -6.30 -8.24
N ARG A 59 2.69 -6.31 -8.89
CA ARG A 59 2.06 -7.55 -9.40
C ARG A 59 2.98 -8.26 -10.38
N LYS A 60 3.53 -7.54 -11.36
CA LYS A 60 4.46 -8.11 -12.35
C LYS A 60 5.73 -8.65 -11.72
N GLY A 61 6.28 -7.97 -10.71
CA GLY A 61 7.44 -8.44 -9.96
C GLY A 61 7.16 -9.79 -9.28
N VAL A 62 6.01 -9.89 -8.60
CA VAL A 62 5.58 -11.13 -7.92
C VAL A 62 5.27 -12.25 -8.91
N GLU A 63 4.57 -11.97 -10.00
CA GLU A 63 4.33 -12.93 -11.10
C GLU A 63 5.63 -13.41 -11.74
N GLY A 64 6.65 -12.55 -11.81
CA GLY A 64 8.00 -12.86 -12.26
C GLY A 64 8.85 -13.65 -11.24
N GLY A 65 8.29 -13.96 -10.06
CA GLY A 65 8.93 -14.75 -9.01
C GLY A 65 9.73 -13.95 -7.98
N ALA A 66 9.62 -12.61 -7.97
CA ALA A 66 10.15 -11.83 -6.86
C ALA A 66 9.30 -12.04 -5.59
N SER A 67 9.93 -11.90 -4.42
CA SER A 67 9.18 -11.78 -3.16
C SER A 67 8.37 -10.49 -3.14
N LEU A 68 7.29 -10.45 -2.36
CA LEU A 68 6.48 -9.25 -2.15
C LEU A 68 7.34 -8.13 -1.55
N SER A 69 8.17 -8.43 -0.54
CA SER A 69 9.10 -7.47 0.07
C SER A 69 10.01 -6.82 -0.97
N LYS A 70 10.56 -7.60 -1.92
CA LYS A 70 11.42 -7.10 -2.98
C LYS A 70 10.66 -6.19 -3.94
N ALA A 71 9.47 -6.60 -4.38
CA ALA A 71 8.63 -5.80 -5.24
C ALA A 71 8.21 -4.47 -4.58
N LEU A 72 7.89 -4.48 -3.29
CA LEU A 72 7.58 -3.26 -2.53
C LEU A 72 8.81 -2.35 -2.34
N ALA A 73 10.02 -2.92 -2.24
CA ALA A 73 11.26 -2.18 -2.04
C ALA A 73 11.62 -1.26 -3.22
N ASP A 74 11.13 -1.57 -4.43
CA ASP A 74 11.31 -0.74 -5.63
C ASP A 74 10.48 0.56 -5.57
N HIS A 75 9.60 0.70 -4.57
CA HIS A 75 8.77 1.89 -4.34
C HIS A 75 9.01 2.55 -2.97
N PRO A 76 10.24 3.05 -2.69
CA PRO A 76 10.64 3.56 -1.36
C PRO A 76 9.92 4.84 -0.92
N SER A 77 9.25 5.55 -1.84
CA SER A 77 8.41 6.71 -1.53
C SER A 77 7.09 6.34 -0.85
N VAL A 78 6.65 5.08 -0.97
CA VAL A 78 5.41 4.56 -0.40
C VAL A 78 5.69 3.54 0.69
N PHE A 79 6.67 2.66 0.47
CA PHE A 79 7.08 1.62 1.42
C PHE A 79 8.50 1.87 1.89
N ASP A 80 8.64 2.42 3.10
CA ASP A 80 9.95 2.65 3.68
C ASP A 80 10.66 1.33 4.01
N LYS A 81 11.95 1.44 4.36
CA LYS A 81 12.81 0.29 4.66
C LYS A 81 12.32 -0.55 5.84
N ILE A 82 11.68 0.07 6.83
CA ILE A 82 11.19 -0.63 8.02
C ILE A 82 9.97 -1.47 7.62
N PHE A 83 9.04 -0.86 6.88
CA PHE A 83 7.87 -1.55 6.33
C PHE A 83 8.28 -2.77 5.51
N VAL A 84 9.21 -2.60 4.57
CA VAL A 84 9.73 -3.69 3.73
C VAL A 84 10.39 -4.79 4.57
N ALA A 85 11.18 -4.43 5.59
CA ALA A 85 11.83 -5.39 6.46
C ALA A 85 10.82 -6.23 7.26
N VAL A 86 9.73 -5.61 7.73
CA VAL A 86 8.64 -6.32 8.42
C VAL A 86 7.94 -7.30 7.48
N VAL A 87 7.64 -6.89 6.24
CA VAL A 87 7.07 -7.78 5.22
C VAL A 87 8.02 -8.94 4.91
N SER A 88 9.32 -8.69 4.73
CA SER A 88 10.34 -9.73 4.50
C SER A 88 10.35 -10.77 5.62
N ALA A 89 10.32 -10.32 6.88
CA ALA A 89 10.25 -11.22 8.03
C ALA A 89 8.96 -12.05 8.05
N GLY A 90 7.83 -11.48 7.62
CA GLY A 90 6.56 -12.19 7.44
C GLY A 90 6.65 -13.27 6.36
N GLU A 91 7.26 -12.96 5.21
CA GLU A 91 7.49 -13.90 4.13
C GLU A 91 8.40 -15.06 4.55
N GLU A 92 9.54 -14.75 5.15
CA GLU A 92 10.55 -15.75 5.58
C GLU A 92 10.01 -16.69 6.67
N SER A 93 9.13 -16.18 7.54
CA SER A 93 8.51 -16.97 8.62
C SER A 93 7.24 -17.71 8.19
N GLY A 94 6.75 -17.50 6.96
CA GLY A 94 5.49 -18.05 6.47
C GLY A 94 4.25 -17.48 7.16
N LYS A 95 4.37 -16.32 7.82
CA LYS A 95 3.30 -15.64 8.58
C LYS A 95 2.91 -14.31 7.94
N LEU A 96 3.03 -14.25 6.62
CA LEU A 96 2.77 -13.03 5.86
C LEU A 96 1.33 -12.51 6.05
N PRO A 97 0.27 -13.34 6.04
CA PRO A 97 -1.10 -12.87 6.28
C PRO A 97 -1.23 -12.16 7.64
N GLU A 98 -0.70 -12.74 8.71
CA GLU A 98 -0.78 -12.19 10.06
C GLU A 98 0.01 -10.88 10.18
N VAL A 99 1.18 -10.82 9.56
CA VAL A 99 2.01 -9.61 9.52
C VAL A 99 1.31 -8.49 8.74
N LEU A 100 0.70 -8.79 7.61
CA LEU A 100 -0.04 -7.79 6.83
C LEU A 100 -1.30 -7.30 7.56
N LEU A 101 -1.98 -8.16 8.33
CA LEU A 101 -3.10 -7.74 9.18
C LEU A 101 -2.64 -6.73 10.24
N GLN A 102 -1.50 -6.98 10.90
CA GLN A 102 -0.92 -6.05 11.86
C GLN A 102 -0.51 -4.73 11.20
N LEU A 103 0.15 -4.79 10.03
CA LEU A 103 0.52 -3.59 9.27
C LEU A 103 -0.71 -2.78 8.84
N ALA A 104 -1.80 -3.44 8.42
CA ALA A 104 -3.05 -2.79 8.09
C ALA A 104 -3.64 -2.03 9.29
N GLU A 105 -3.68 -2.66 10.47
CA GLU A 105 -4.15 -2.03 11.70
C GLU A 105 -3.31 -0.81 12.09
N GLU A 106 -1.98 -0.89 11.97
CA GLU A 106 -1.10 0.24 12.28
C GLU A 106 -1.32 1.41 11.31
N LEU A 107 -1.45 1.14 10.01
CA LEU A 107 -1.72 2.18 9.00
C LEU A 107 -3.10 2.84 9.20
N GLU A 108 -4.13 2.05 9.55
CA GLU A 108 -5.47 2.57 9.86
C GLU A 108 -5.46 3.46 11.11
N LYS A 109 -4.76 3.06 12.18
CA LYS A 109 -4.58 3.88 13.39
C LYS A 109 -3.86 5.19 13.07
N GLU A 110 -2.82 5.14 12.22
CA GLU A 110 -2.08 6.33 11.81
C GLU A 110 -2.96 7.29 11.00
N GLU A 111 -3.76 6.78 10.05
CA GLU A 111 -4.69 7.60 9.28
C GLU A 111 -5.78 8.22 10.18
N ASP A 112 -6.35 7.45 11.10
CA ASP A 112 -7.35 7.93 12.06
C ASP A 112 -6.79 9.03 12.97
N PHE A 113 -5.56 8.86 13.44
CA PHE A 113 -4.86 9.86 14.24
C PHE A 113 -4.64 11.15 13.43
N ASN A 114 -4.11 11.03 12.21
CA ASN A 114 -3.89 12.16 11.32
C ASN A 114 -5.19 12.87 10.93
N ALA A 115 -6.28 12.12 10.72
CA ALA A 115 -7.60 12.67 10.45
C ALA A 115 -8.14 13.49 11.63
N LYS A 116 -7.98 13.00 12.87
CA LYS A 116 -8.36 13.72 14.10
C LYS A 116 -7.57 15.01 14.25
N LEU A 117 -6.25 14.96 14.07
CA LEU A 117 -5.40 16.16 14.12
C LEU A 117 -5.84 17.22 13.11
N ARG A 118 -6.12 16.82 11.86
CA ARG A 118 -6.62 17.73 10.82
C ARG A 118 -7.97 18.34 11.20
N ALA A 119 -8.90 17.54 11.73
CA ALA A 119 -10.21 18.02 12.16
C ALA A 119 -10.11 19.07 13.28
N SER A 120 -9.24 18.85 14.26
CA SER A 120 -9.01 19.80 15.37
C SER A 120 -8.34 21.11 14.92
N MET A 121 -7.53 21.09 13.87
CA MET A 121 -6.94 22.31 13.32
C MET A 121 -7.94 23.15 12.51
N VAL A 122 -8.95 22.51 11.89
CA VAL A 122 -9.97 23.20 11.09
C VAL A 122 -11.08 23.78 11.98
N TYR A 123 -11.33 23.19 13.14
CA TYR A 123 -12.28 23.70 14.14
C TYR A 123 -11.56 24.01 15.47
N PRO A 124 -11.08 25.25 15.67
CA PRO A 124 -10.57 25.66 16.97
C PRO A 124 -11.74 25.78 17.96
N THR A 125 -11.64 25.09 19.10
CA THR A 125 -12.53 25.29 20.27
C THR A 125 -12.45 26.70 20.81
#